data_AF-A0A383BP51-F1
#
_entry.id   AF-A0A383BP51-F1
#
_cell.length_a   1.000
_cell.length_b   1.000
_cell.length_c   1.000
_cell.angle_alpha   90.00
_cell.angle_beta   90.00
_cell.angle_gamma   90.00
#
_symmetry.space_group_name_H-M   'P 1'
#
loop_
_entity.id
_entity.type
_entity.pdbx_description
1 polymer ?
#
loop_
_entity_poly.entity_id
_entity_poly.type
_entity_poly.pdbx_seq_one_letter_code
_entity_poly.pdbx_strand_id
1 'polypeptide(L)'
;KIHLSMEAELTGEKAITGRLDLDDLRLKDYIVSDQALGLDARLDLEGRIEGSLQRPLIRGNGLLQDLIIRDENLGNTSMALTLDNRDLSFTLVKPDLSVIADGLVRLEENYPFDIRLDIKRTNLSPLLAIMAKRKIESHAGRFTGKMKAVGFAEYPDLSTITVELDSLILAMDDRELSFAAPSTVHLERQMVTINQLELTGDLGHIMLNGIASLKPGGLVDVEALFEGAQIDFLSPFLLPRGNLR
;
A
#
# COMPACT_ATOMS: atom_id res chain seq x y z
N LYS A 1 -13.84 -2.11 -21.78
CA LYS A 1 -14.73 -1.25 -22.61
C LYS A 1 -15.24 -0.11 -21.74
N ILE A 2 -15.34 1.08 -22.30
CA ILE A 2 -15.81 2.27 -21.58
C ILE A 2 -17.14 2.66 -22.19
N HIS A 3 -18.22 2.59 -21.41
CA HIS A 3 -19.55 3.04 -21.79
C HIS A 3 -19.88 4.29 -20.96
N LEU A 4 -20.17 5.39 -21.66
CA LEU A 4 -20.54 6.65 -21.04
C LEU A 4 -21.87 7.11 -21.64
N SER A 5 -22.87 7.29 -20.79
CA SER A 5 -24.15 7.88 -21.17
C SER A 5 -24.33 9.18 -20.38
N MET A 6 -24.45 10.31 -21.07
CA MET A 6 -24.65 11.61 -20.44
C MET A 6 -25.86 12.33 -21.04
N GLU A 7 -26.62 12.98 -20.18
CA GLU A 7 -27.66 13.93 -20.53
C GLU A 7 -27.22 15.31 -20.03
N ALA A 8 -27.30 16.32 -20.90
CA ALA A 8 -26.92 17.68 -20.59
C ALA A 8 -28.12 18.60 -20.80
N GLU A 9 -28.50 19.33 -19.75
CA GLU A 9 -29.52 20.36 -19.84
C GLU A 9 -28.81 21.72 -20.00
N LEU A 10 -28.95 22.31 -21.19
CA LEU A 10 -28.16 23.47 -21.62
C LEU A 10 -28.80 24.82 -21.24
N THR A 11 -29.80 24.84 -20.36
CA THR A 11 -30.48 26.06 -19.89
C THR A 11 -30.08 26.40 -18.46
N GLY A 12 -29.52 27.60 -18.22
CA GLY A 12 -29.09 28.05 -16.89
C GLY A 12 -27.66 27.60 -16.52
N GLU A 13 -27.39 27.31 -15.25
CA GLU A 13 -26.17 26.60 -14.85
C GLU A 13 -26.18 25.24 -15.55
N LYS A 14 -25.29 25.05 -16.53
CA LYS A 14 -25.24 23.88 -17.41
C LYS A 14 -25.11 22.61 -16.57
N ALA A 15 -26.24 21.96 -16.32
CA ALA A 15 -26.32 20.76 -15.51
C ALA A 15 -25.98 19.54 -16.38
N ILE A 16 -25.14 18.68 -15.83
CA ILE A 16 -24.81 17.38 -16.41
C ILE A 16 -25.31 16.29 -15.47
N THR A 17 -25.96 15.29 -16.04
CA THR A 17 -26.24 14.03 -15.35
C THR A 17 -25.81 12.88 -16.26
N GLY A 18 -25.37 11.79 -15.67
CA GLY A 18 -24.91 10.68 -16.48
C GLY A 18 -24.58 9.44 -15.69
N ARG A 19 -24.32 8.37 -16.43
CA ARG A 19 -23.82 7.10 -15.93
C ARG A 19 -22.51 6.78 -16.62
N LEU A 20 -21.58 6.29 -15.82
CA LEU A 20 -20.29 5.77 -16.24
C LEU A 20 -20.30 4.27 -15.97
N ASP A 21 -19.91 3.49 -16.97
CA ASP A 21 -19.75 2.06 -16.85
C ASP A 21 -18.42 1.67 -17.52
N LEU A 22 -17.53 1.10 -16.74
CA LEU A 22 -16.22 0.60 -17.16
C LEU A 22 -16.24 -0.90 -16.94
N ASP A 23 -16.04 -1.67 -18.01
CA ASP A 23 -15.93 -3.12 -17.95
C ASP A 23 -14.52 -3.55 -18.35
N ASP A 24 -13.87 -4.45 -17.62
CA ASP A 24 -12.62 -5.10 -18.03
C ASP A 24 -11.54 -4.08 -18.47
N LEU A 25 -11.43 -2.97 -17.73
CA LEU A 25 -10.39 -1.96 -17.99
C LEU A 25 -9.07 -2.44 -17.39
N ARG A 26 -8.08 -2.74 -18.23
CA ARG A 26 -6.75 -3.17 -17.77
C ARG A 26 -5.93 -2.00 -17.27
N LEU A 27 -5.63 -1.96 -15.97
CA LEU A 27 -4.95 -0.82 -15.36
C LEU A 27 -3.53 -0.61 -15.90
N LYS A 28 -2.80 -1.69 -16.20
CA LYS A 28 -1.44 -1.59 -16.76
C LYS A 28 -1.35 -0.79 -18.06
N ASP A 29 -2.44 -0.73 -18.83
CA ASP A 29 -2.48 0.01 -20.10
C ASP A 29 -2.55 1.54 -19.86
N TYR A 30 -2.88 1.97 -18.65
CA TYR A 30 -3.06 3.37 -18.26
C TYR A 30 -2.04 3.86 -17.22
N ILE A 31 -1.24 2.95 -16.64
CA ILE A 31 -0.19 3.29 -15.68
C ILE A 31 1.12 3.49 -16.47
N VAL A 32 1.48 4.75 -16.70
CA VAL A 32 2.61 5.17 -17.56
C VAL A 32 3.99 4.94 -16.88
N SER A 33 4.03 4.50 -15.63
CA SER A 33 5.25 4.43 -14.79
C SER A 33 5.42 3.05 -14.16
N ASP A 34 5.75 2.05 -14.98
CA ASP A 34 5.90 0.66 -14.51
C ASP A 34 7.36 0.17 -14.44
N GLN A 35 8.23 0.91 -13.74
CA GLN A 35 9.53 0.32 -13.34
C GLN A 35 9.62 0.01 -11.86
N ALA A 36 8.77 0.61 -11.02
CA ALA A 36 8.84 0.37 -9.60
C ALA A 36 7.97 -0.82 -9.18
N LEU A 37 6.65 -0.83 -9.39
CA LEU A 37 5.75 -1.73 -8.64
C LEU A 37 5.13 -2.91 -9.43
N GLY A 38 5.10 -2.92 -10.77
CA GLY A 38 4.54 -4.05 -11.52
C GLY A 38 3.06 -4.28 -11.20
N LEU A 39 2.24 -3.22 -11.27
CA LEU A 39 0.82 -3.29 -10.93
C LEU A 39 0.00 -3.69 -12.15
N ASP A 40 -0.77 -4.77 -12.04
CA ASP A 40 -1.76 -5.19 -13.04
C ASP A 40 -3.08 -5.52 -12.34
N ALA A 41 -4.20 -5.16 -12.96
CA ALA A 41 -5.53 -5.52 -12.51
C ALA A 41 -6.53 -5.22 -13.63
N ARG A 42 -7.70 -5.84 -13.55
CA ARG A 42 -8.87 -5.46 -14.35
C ARG A 42 -9.85 -4.68 -13.49
N LEU A 43 -10.25 -3.50 -13.94
CA LEU A 43 -11.22 -2.66 -13.26
C LEU A 43 -12.58 -2.79 -13.94
N ASP A 44 -13.56 -3.20 -13.14
CA ASP A 44 -14.97 -2.94 -13.41
C ASP A 44 -15.44 -1.80 -12.51
N LEU A 45 -16.18 -0.84 -13.05
CA LEU A 45 -16.65 0.32 -12.29
C LEU A 45 -17.98 0.83 -12.83
N GLU A 46 -18.94 0.96 -11.92
CA GLU A 46 -20.20 1.65 -12.18
C GLU A 46 -20.23 2.97 -11.43
N GLY A 47 -20.64 4.04 -12.09
CA GLY A 47 -20.69 5.36 -11.51
C GLY A 47 -21.81 6.25 -12.03
N ARG A 48 -22.05 7.32 -11.29
CA ARG A 48 -22.95 8.42 -11.65
C ARG A 48 -22.18 9.71 -11.71
N ILE A 49 -22.54 10.55 -12.67
CA ILE A 49 -21.99 11.88 -12.87
C ILE A 49 -23.14 12.86 -12.64
N GLU A 50 -22.90 13.89 -11.84
CA GLU A 50 -23.84 14.96 -11.49
C GLU A 50 -23.11 16.31 -11.46
N GLY A 51 -23.84 17.41 -11.43
CA GLY A 51 -23.28 18.76 -11.24
C GLY A 51 -23.15 19.54 -12.55
N SER A 52 -22.04 20.25 -12.75
CA SER A 52 -21.77 21.02 -13.96
C SER A 52 -20.44 20.64 -14.59
N LEU A 53 -20.18 21.09 -15.82
CA LEU A 53 -18.88 20.88 -16.47
C LEU A 53 -17.71 21.51 -15.70
N GLN A 54 -17.96 22.57 -14.93
CA GLN A 54 -16.94 23.24 -14.12
C GLN A 54 -16.78 22.60 -12.74
N ARG A 55 -17.84 21.97 -12.21
CA ARG A 55 -17.86 21.33 -10.89
C ARG A 55 -18.57 19.98 -11.01
N PRO A 56 -17.91 18.99 -11.63
CA PRO A 56 -18.48 17.66 -11.73
C PRO A 56 -18.40 16.96 -10.38
N LEU A 57 -19.42 16.15 -10.11
CA LEU A 57 -19.47 15.22 -9.00
C LEU A 57 -19.63 13.82 -9.58
N ILE A 58 -18.62 12.99 -9.39
CA ILE A 58 -18.63 11.60 -9.83
C ILE A 58 -18.62 10.71 -8.60
N ARG A 59 -19.55 9.77 -8.50
CA ARG A 59 -19.55 8.72 -7.48
C ARG A 59 -19.58 7.37 -8.15
N GLY A 60 -18.74 6.45 -7.71
CA GLY A 60 -18.69 5.11 -8.30
C GLY A 60 -18.31 4.04 -7.30
N ASN A 61 -18.71 2.81 -7.62
CA ASN A 61 -18.25 1.60 -6.96
C ASN A 61 -17.66 0.70 -8.03
N GLY A 62 -16.62 -0.04 -7.67
CA GLY A 62 -15.93 -0.91 -8.61
C GLY A 62 -15.28 -2.10 -7.94
N LEU A 63 -14.79 -2.98 -8.80
CA LEU A 63 -14.05 -4.17 -8.46
C LEU A 63 -12.75 -4.18 -9.24
N LEU A 64 -11.63 -4.21 -8.52
CA LEU A 64 -10.35 -4.60 -9.08
C LEU A 64 -10.28 -6.12 -9.03
N GLN A 65 -10.35 -6.76 -10.18
CA GLN A 65 -10.16 -8.19 -10.33
C GLN A 65 -8.68 -8.52 -10.54
N ASP A 66 -8.24 -9.62 -9.93
CA ASP A 66 -6.90 -10.16 -10.08
C ASP A 66 -5.81 -9.09 -9.87
N LEU A 67 -5.89 -8.36 -8.75
CA LEU A 67 -4.87 -7.37 -8.42
C LEU A 67 -3.53 -8.09 -8.25
N ILE A 68 -2.60 -7.81 -9.15
CA ILE A 68 -1.24 -8.32 -9.14
C ILE A 68 -0.30 -7.16 -8.84
N ILE A 69 0.60 -7.37 -7.89
CA ILE A 69 1.68 -6.43 -7.57
C ILE A 69 2.99 -7.23 -7.56
N ARG A 70 3.95 -6.87 -8.42
CA ARG A 70 5.23 -7.61 -8.57
C ARG A 70 5.06 -9.13 -8.65
N ASP A 71 4.20 -9.58 -9.55
CA ASP A 71 3.88 -11.01 -9.79
C ASP A 71 3.11 -11.71 -8.65
N GLU A 72 2.85 -11.05 -7.52
CA GLU A 72 2.00 -11.59 -6.46
C GLU A 72 0.54 -11.25 -6.74
N ASN A 73 -0.26 -12.28 -7.00
CA ASN A 73 -1.71 -12.13 -7.15
C ASN A 73 -2.34 -11.98 -5.76
N LEU A 74 -2.75 -10.76 -5.46
CA LEU A 74 -3.45 -10.43 -4.24
C LEU A 74 -4.95 -10.74 -4.37
N GLY A 75 -5.50 -10.92 -5.56
CA GLY A 75 -6.90 -11.26 -5.79
C GLY A 75 -7.80 -10.03 -5.86
N ASN A 76 -9.08 -10.20 -5.56
CA ASN A 76 -10.07 -9.14 -5.80
C ASN A 76 -10.04 -8.07 -4.70
N THR A 77 -10.29 -6.81 -5.09
CA THR A 77 -10.38 -5.66 -4.18
C THR A 77 -11.58 -4.81 -4.54
N SER A 78 -12.48 -4.57 -3.60
CA SER A 78 -13.61 -3.66 -3.79
C SER A 78 -13.16 -2.22 -3.63
N MET A 79 -13.73 -1.32 -4.42
CA MET A 79 -13.39 0.10 -4.42
C MET A 79 -14.65 0.96 -4.43
N ALA A 80 -14.66 2.02 -3.63
CA ALA A 80 -15.60 3.13 -3.75
C ALA A 80 -14.81 4.41 -4.07
N LEU A 81 -15.35 5.25 -4.94
CA LEU A 81 -14.70 6.47 -5.44
C LEU A 81 -15.68 7.63 -5.40
N THR A 82 -15.19 8.80 -5.01
CA THR A 82 -15.89 10.07 -5.20
C THR A 82 -14.92 11.11 -5.71
N LEU A 83 -15.19 11.65 -6.89
CA LEU A 83 -14.54 12.86 -7.40
C LEU A 83 -15.50 14.04 -7.20
N ASP A 84 -15.16 14.95 -6.30
CA ASP A 84 -15.86 16.23 -6.15
C ASP A 84 -14.93 17.34 -6.60
N ASN A 85 -15.24 17.97 -7.74
CA ASN A 85 -14.43 19.00 -8.36
C ASN A 85 -13.02 18.47 -8.73
N ARG A 86 -12.04 18.65 -7.83
CA ARG A 86 -10.66 18.17 -7.98
C ARG A 86 -10.23 17.24 -6.87
N ASP A 87 -11.11 16.92 -5.92
CA ASP A 87 -10.78 16.04 -4.80
C ASP A 87 -11.29 14.63 -5.12
N LEU A 88 -10.36 13.73 -5.43
CA LEU A 88 -10.62 12.31 -5.59
C LEU A 88 -10.43 11.61 -4.25
N SER A 89 -11.54 11.24 -3.62
CA SER A 89 -11.54 10.36 -2.45
C SER A 89 -11.85 8.93 -2.86
N PHE A 90 -11.23 7.97 -2.18
CA PHE A 90 -11.45 6.56 -2.43
C PHE A 90 -11.38 5.73 -1.14
N THR A 91 -12.11 4.62 -1.14
CA THR A 91 -11.97 3.55 -0.15
C THR A 91 -11.75 2.23 -0.88
N LEU A 92 -10.68 1.52 -0.55
CA LEU A 92 -10.39 0.17 -1.00
C LEU A 92 -10.63 -0.81 0.15
N VAL A 93 -11.31 -1.91 -0.14
CA VAL A 93 -11.58 -2.97 0.84
C VAL A 93 -11.11 -4.29 0.27
N LYS A 94 -10.25 -4.95 1.04
CA LYS A 94 -9.69 -6.25 0.69
C LYS A 94 -9.94 -7.25 1.83
N PRO A 95 -11.10 -7.94 1.82
CA PRO A 95 -11.53 -8.75 2.97
C PRO A 95 -10.64 -9.95 3.27
N ASP A 96 -10.14 -10.63 2.24
CA ASP A 96 -9.25 -11.79 2.33
C ASP A 96 -7.90 -11.48 2.99
N LEU A 97 -7.39 -10.26 2.79
CA LEU A 97 -6.22 -9.75 3.52
C LEU A 97 -6.60 -8.94 4.77
N SER A 98 -7.89 -8.69 5.04
CA SER A 98 -8.34 -7.82 6.13
C SER A 98 -7.67 -6.43 6.11
N VAL A 99 -7.64 -5.83 4.92
CA VAL A 99 -7.06 -4.50 4.67
C VAL A 99 -8.15 -3.54 4.22
N ILE A 100 -8.14 -2.33 4.79
CA ILE A 100 -8.95 -1.19 4.34
C ILE A 100 -8.00 -0.03 4.05
N ALA A 101 -8.14 0.59 2.89
CA ALA A 101 -7.41 1.79 2.52
C ALA A 101 -8.38 2.93 2.28
N ASP A 102 -8.15 4.09 2.88
CA ASP A 102 -8.86 5.32 2.58
C ASP A 102 -7.86 6.32 2.02
N GLY A 103 -8.22 7.03 0.96
CA GLY A 103 -7.33 7.98 0.33
C GLY A 103 -8.03 9.22 -0.19
N LEU A 104 -7.27 10.31 -0.22
CA LEU A 104 -7.61 11.56 -0.88
C LEU A 104 -6.46 11.93 -1.80
N VAL A 105 -6.76 12.23 -3.06
CA VAL A 105 -5.82 12.76 -4.05
C VAL A 105 -6.43 14.03 -4.64
N ARG A 106 -5.69 15.13 -4.59
CA ARG A 106 -6.10 16.36 -5.26
C ARG A 106 -5.60 16.35 -6.70
N LEU A 107 -6.51 16.50 -7.66
CA LEU A 107 -6.25 16.57 -9.10
C LEU A 107 -5.77 17.97 -9.50
N GLU A 108 -4.68 18.39 -8.86
CA GLU A 108 -3.96 19.65 -9.11
C GLU A 108 -2.47 19.36 -9.32
N GLU A 109 -1.65 20.40 -9.41
CA GLU A 109 -0.22 20.28 -9.69
C GLU A 109 0.46 19.30 -8.72
N ASN A 110 1.22 18.35 -9.27
CA ASN A 110 1.96 17.29 -8.57
C ASN A 110 1.10 16.24 -7.83
N TYR A 111 -0.23 16.33 -7.89
CA TYR A 111 -1.19 15.42 -7.27
C TYR A 111 -0.92 15.12 -5.78
N PRO A 112 -1.14 16.10 -4.88
CA PRO A 112 -1.03 15.89 -3.44
C PRO A 112 -1.95 14.78 -2.95
N PHE A 113 -1.45 13.92 -2.06
CA PHE A 113 -2.23 12.81 -1.49
C PHE A 113 -2.12 12.68 0.03
N ASP A 114 -3.19 12.14 0.67
CA ASP A 114 -3.23 11.61 2.04
C ASP A 114 -3.91 10.23 1.98
N ILE A 115 -3.17 9.18 2.28
CA ILE A 115 -3.63 7.79 2.23
C ILE A 115 -3.45 7.18 3.61
N ARG A 116 -4.44 6.42 4.06
CA ARG A 116 -4.45 5.68 5.31
C ARG A 116 -4.79 4.22 5.04
N LEU A 117 -4.10 3.33 5.72
CA LEU A 117 -4.29 1.89 5.61
C LEU A 117 -4.52 1.34 7.02
N ASP A 118 -5.57 0.55 7.20
CA ASP A 118 -5.82 -0.26 8.39
C ASP A 118 -5.66 -1.74 7.98
N ILE A 119 -4.73 -2.41 8.65
CA ILE A 119 -4.32 -3.78 8.36
C ILE A 119 -4.59 -4.62 9.61
N LYS A 120 -5.41 -5.68 9.49
CA LYS A 120 -5.81 -6.51 10.63
C LYS A 120 -5.46 -7.98 10.43
N ARG A 121 -4.49 -8.48 11.21
CA ARG A 121 -4.10 -9.91 11.21
C ARG A 121 -3.83 -10.46 9.81
N THR A 122 -3.26 -9.64 8.94
CA THR A 122 -2.99 -9.96 7.53
C THR A 122 -1.82 -10.93 7.42
N ASN A 123 -1.91 -11.91 6.52
CA ASN A 123 -0.80 -12.80 6.19
C ASN A 123 0.35 -12.00 5.57
N LEU A 124 1.56 -12.18 6.11
CA LEU A 124 2.75 -11.47 5.66
C LEU A 124 3.40 -12.03 4.40
N SER A 125 3.19 -13.31 4.07
CA SER A 125 3.91 -13.95 2.96
C SER A 125 3.81 -13.16 1.64
N PRO A 126 2.62 -12.70 1.17
CA PRO A 126 2.51 -11.94 -0.07
C PRO A 126 3.23 -10.59 0.01
N LEU A 127 3.15 -9.90 1.15
CA LEU A 127 3.78 -8.59 1.34
C LEU A 127 5.32 -8.71 1.33
N LEU A 128 5.85 -9.72 2.01
CA LEU A 128 7.28 -10.00 2.02
C LEU A 128 7.78 -10.44 0.64
N ALA A 129 6.97 -11.19 -0.12
CA ALA A 129 7.32 -11.60 -1.47
C ALA A 129 7.45 -10.40 -2.43
N ILE A 130 6.51 -9.45 -2.36
CA ILE A 130 6.56 -8.17 -3.08
C ILE A 130 7.85 -7.41 -2.71
N MET A 131 8.17 -7.29 -1.41
CA MET A 131 9.35 -6.53 -0.96
C MET A 131 10.67 -7.20 -1.34
N ALA A 132 10.78 -8.51 -1.11
CA ALA A 132 12.01 -9.28 -1.34
C ALA A 132 12.22 -9.63 -2.82
N LYS A 133 11.21 -9.44 -3.68
CA LYS A 133 11.21 -9.83 -5.10
C LYS A 133 11.52 -11.31 -5.29
N ARG A 134 11.02 -12.14 -4.39
CA ARG A 134 11.11 -13.60 -4.43
C ARG A 134 9.90 -14.20 -3.72
N LYS A 135 9.51 -15.41 -4.13
CA LYS A 135 8.45 -16.14 -3.43
C LYS A 135 8.87 -16.40 -1.98
N ILE A 136 7.97 -16.10 -1.05
CA ILE A 136 8.08 -16.46 0.36
C ILE A 136 7.09 -17.58 0.61
N GLU A 137 7.50 -18.62 1.33
CA GLU A 137 6.62 -19.73 1.69
C GLU A 137 5.35 -19.20 2.36
N SER A 138 4.21 -19.85 2.08
CA SER A 138 2.98 -19.59 2.83
C SER A 138 3.29 -19.84 4.31
N HIS A 139 2.83 -18.95 5.20
CA HIS A 139 3.02 -18.96 6.67
C HIS A 139 4.18 -18.13 7.24
N ALA A 140 4.68 -17.10 6.55
CA ALA A 140 5.73 -16.23 7.08
C ALA A 140 5.31 -15.44 8.34
N GLY A 141 4.00 -15.33 8.59
CA GLY A 141 3.49 -14.65 9.78
C GLY A 141 2.18 -13.91 9.60
N ARG A 142 1.83 -13.12 10.62
CA ARG A 142 0.69 -12.21 10.63
C ARG A 142 1.07 -10.83 11.13
N PHE A 143 0.40 -9.82 10.61
CA PHE A 143 0.64 -8.42 10.93
C PHE A 143 -0.65 -7.65 11.17
N THR A 144 -0.65 -6.78 12.18
CA THR A 144 -1.69 -5.78 12.45
C THR A 144 -1.01 -4.44 12.64
N GLY A 145 -1.55 -3.40 12.01
CA GLY A 145 -1.04 -2.06 12.15
C GLY A 145 -1.77 -1.07 11.26
N LYS A 146 -1.28 0.16 11.28
CA LYS A 146 -1.80 1.25 10.48
C LYS A 146 -0.68 1.90 9.69
N MET A 147 -1.00 2.37 8.50
CA MET A 147 -0.09 3.18 7.69
C MET A 147 -0.75 4.51 7.38
N LYS A 148 0.03 5.58 7.40
CA LYS A 148 -0.34 6.87 6.84
C LYS A 148 0.74 7.30 5.86
N ALA A 149 0.36 7.63 4.64
CA ALA A 149 1.25 8.15 3.62
C ALA A 149 0.73 9.52 3.15
N VAL A 150 1.61 10.51 3.13
CA VAL A 150 1.33 11.85 2.60
C VAL A 150 2.44 12.27 1.65
N GLY A 151 2.12 12.94 0.56
CA GLY A 151 3.11 13.32 -0.44
C GLY A 151 2.51 13.85 -1.73
N PHE A 152 3.28 13.74 -2.81
CA PHE A 152 2.93 14.16 -4.16
C PHE A 152 3.17 13.00 -5.10
N ALA A 153 2.18 12.62 -5.93
CA ALA A 153 2.31 11.43 -6.78
C ALA A 153 3.40 11.57 -7.84
N GLU A 154 3.70 12.80 -8.30
CA GLU A 154 4.83 13.06 -9.21
C GLU A 154 6.21 12.95 -8.55
N TYR A 155 6.27 13.09 -7.21
CA TYR A 155 7.51 13.01 -6.44
C TYR A 155 7.38 12.01 -5.29
N PRO A 156 7.21 10.70 -5.57
CA PRO A 156 6.97 9.69 -4.55
C PRO A 156 8.12 9.60 -3.52
N ASP A 157 9.34 9.89 -3.96
CA ASP A 157 10.56 9.98 -3.15
C ASP A 157 10.52 11.06 -2.06
N LEU A 158 9.62 12.04 -2.16
CA LEU A 158 9.43 13.11 -1.18
C LEU A 158 8.30 12.80 -0.18
N SER A 159 7.67 11.62 -0.29
CA SER A 159 6.57 11.24 0.57
C SER A 159 7.04 10.99 2.01
N THR A 160 6.15 11.24 2.95
CA THR A 160 6.28 10.82 4.34
C THR A 160 5.34 9.65 4.58
N ILE A 161 5.86 8.53 5.08
CA ILE A 161 5.08 7.36 5.46
C ILE A 161 5.34 7.07 6.94
N THR A 162 4.28 6.95 7.72
CA THR A 162 4.33 6.48 9.10
C THR A 162 3.61 5.14 9.16
N VAL A 163 4.27 4.14 9.72
CA VAL A 163 3.71 2.81 9.97
C VAL A 163 3.66 2.59 11.47
N GLU A 164 2.46 2.54 12.01
CA GLU A 164 2.18 2.10 13.39
C GLU A 164 2.03 0.59 13.37
N LEU A 165 2.84 -0.08 14.17
CA LEU A 165 2.97 -1.52 14.20
C LEU A 165 2.37 -2.01 15.52
N ASP A 166 1.15 -2.55 15.49
CA ASP A 166 0.44 -2.97 16.70
C ASP A 166 0.84 -4.38 17.14
N SER A 167 0.93 -5.30 16.18
CA SER A 167 1.33 -6.68 16.43
C SER A 167 1.98 -7.28 15.20
N LEU A 168 3.03 -8.07 15.42
CA LEU A 168 3.70 -8.88 14.42
C LEU A 168 3.93 -10.26 15.02
N ILE A 169 3.62 -11.28 14.26
CA ILE A 169 4.04 -12.65 14.50
C ILE A 169 4.76 -13.09 13.24
N LEU A 170 6.02 -13.47 13.34
CA LEU A 170 6.78 -14.12 12.28
C LEU A 170 6.87 -15.60 12.63
N ALA A 171 6.61 -16.47 11.67
CA ALA A 171 6.66 -17.91 11.86
C ALA A 171 7.59 -18.57 10.82
N MET A 172 8.46 -19.47 11.27
CA MET A 172 9.26 -20.34 10.40
C MET A 172 9.60 -21.64 11.13
N ASP A 173 9.43 -22.78 10.47
CA ASP A 173 9.73 -24.12 10.99
C ASP A 173 9.15 -24.35 12.40
N ASP A 174 7.86 -24.05 12.59
CA ASP A 174 7.12 -24.16 13.85
C ASP A 174 7.64 -23.30 15.02
N ARG A 175 8.52 -22.33 14.74
CA ARG A 175 9.03 -21.37 15.72
C ARG A 175 8.48 -19.97 15.43
N GLU A 176 8.20 -19.23 16.50
CA GLU A 176 7.61 -17.90 16.39
C GLU A 176 8.48 -16.80 17.00
N LEU A 177 8.43 -15.64 16.37
CA LEU A 177 8.86 -14.36 16.94
C LEU A 177 7.68 -13.41 16.93
N SER A 178 7.46 -12.71 18.03
CA SER A 178 6.35 -11.79 18.21
C SER A 178 6.83 -10.42 18.68
N PHE A 179 6.12 -9.35 18.32
CA PHE A 179 6.41 -8.04 18.89
C PHE A 179 6.26 -8.06 20.41
N ALA A 180 7.32 -7.61 21.10
CA ALA A 180 7.29 -7.40 22.54
C ALA A 180 6.46 -6.16 22.92
N ALA A 181 6.45 -5.15 22.04
CA ALA A 181 5.68 -3.92 22.20
C ALA A 181 5.31 -3.31 20.83
N PRO A 182 4.25 -2.48 20.77
CA PRO A 182 3.95 -1.70 19.58
C PRO A 182 5.14 -0.80 19.19
N SER A 183 5.33 -0.62 17.89
CA SER A 183 6.45 0.14 17.35
C SER A 183 5.98 1.12 16.27
N THR A 184 6.87 2.01 15.86
CA THR A 184 6.62 2.93 14.75
C THR A 184 7.83 2.98 13.85
N VAL A 185 7.57 2.87 12.54
CA VAL A 185 8.56 3.07 11.50
C VAL A 185 8.17 4.32 10.72
N HIS A 186 9.14 5.21 10.53
CA HIS A 186 8.96 6.42 9.75
C HIS A 186 9.79 6.35 8.49
N LEU A 187 9.23 6.80 7.38
CA LEU A 187 9.94 7.04 6.14
C LEU A 187 9.72 8.50 5.77
N GLU A 188 10.80 9.26 5.63
CA GLU A 188 10.74 10.63 5.15
C GLU A 188 11.90 10.86 4.17
N ARG A 189 11.61 11.40 2.97
CA ARG A 189 12.64 11.72 1.97
C ARG A 189 13.59 10.55 1.67
N GLN A 190 13.03 9.34 1.54
CA GLN A 190 13.75 8.08 1.34
C GLN A 190 14.64 7.62 2.52
N MET A 191 14.49 8.20 3.71
CA MET A 191 15.15 7.73 4.93
C MET A 191 14.14 7.01 5.80
N VAL A 192 14.32 5.70 5.97
CA VAL A 192 13.61 4.88 6.94
C VAL A 192 14.28 5.08 8.30
N THR A 193 13.49 5.35 9.33
CA THR A 193 13.90 5.43 10.73
C THR A 193 13.11 4.41 11.52
N ILE A 194 13.84 3.55 12.23
CA ILE A 194 13.33 2.55 13.15
C ILE A 194 13.77 2.99 14.55
N ASN A 195 12.84 3.50 15.36
CA ASN A 195 13.20 3.98 16.71
C ASN A 195 13.62 2.81 17.61
N GLN A 196 12.74 1.81 17.70
CA GLN A 196 12.98 0.56 18.41
C GLN A 196 11.94 -0.44 17.94
N LEU A 197 12.40 -1.57 17.43
CA LEU A 197 11.59 -2.71 17.08
C LEU A 197 12.10 -3.89 17.89
N GLU A 198 11.23 -4.49 18.69
CA GLU A 198 11.59 -5.55 19.62
C GLU A 198 10.77 -6.81 19.35
N LEU A 199 11.45 -7.91 19.05
CA LEU A 199 10.85 -9.22 18.82
C LEU A 199 11.32 -10.20 19.90
N THR A 200 10.39 -11.02 20.40
CA THR A 200 10.64 -12.08 21.38
C THR A 200 9.95 -13.37 20.97
N GLY A 201 10.53 -14.52 21.29
CA GLY A 201 9.88 -15.81 21.11
C GLY A 201 10.84 -16.98 21.22
N ASP A 202 10.49 -18.09 20.55
CA ASP A 202 11.24 -19.35 20.58
C ASP A 202 12.68 -19.20 20.03
N LEU A 203 12.87 -18.14 19.25
CA LEU A 203 14.10 -17.80 18.55
C LEU A 203 14.89 -16.71 19.26
N GLY A 204 14.61 -16.47 20.55
CA GLY A 204 15.31 -15.50 21.36
C GLY A 204 14.72 -14.10 21.29
N HIS A 205 15.56 -13.11 21.55
CA HIS A 205 15.21 -11.70 21.60
C HIS A 205 16.01 -10.92 20.57
N ILE A 206 15.30 -10.07 19.84
CA ILE A 206 15.87 -9.23 18.78
C ILE A 206 15.44 -7.79 19.04
N MET A 207 16.40 -6.89 19.11
CA MET A 207 16.15 -5.45 19.11
C MET A 207 16.78 -4.83 17.87
N LEU A 208 15.99 -4.03 17.14
CA LEU A 208 16.44 -3.29 15.97
C LEU A 208 16.19 -1.79 16.19
N ASN A 209 17.20 -0.98 15.91
CA ASN A 209 17.12 0.48 15.91
C ASN A 209 18.05 1.06 14.85
N GLY A 210 17.70 2.22 14.31
CA GLY A 210 18.57 2.97 13.41
C GLY A 210 17.87 3.49 12.16
N ILE A 211 18.66 3.75 11.13
CA ILE A 211 18.24 4.41 9.91
C ILE A 211 18.74 3.68 8.66
N ALA A 212 17.95 3.71 7.60
CA ALA A 212 18.33 3.16 6.31
C ALA A 212 17.80 4.04 5.16
N SER A 213 18.66 4.33 4.19
CA SER A 213 18.27 5.03 2.98
C SER A 213 17.79 4.06 1.91
N LEU A 214 16.66 4.37 1.27
CA LEU A 214 16.14 3.62 0.12
C LEU A 214 16.86 3.97 -1.19
N LYS A 215 17.73 4.98 -1.19
CA LYS A 215 18.51 5.37 -2.38
C LYS A 215 19.53 4.28 -2.71
N PRO A 216 19.82 4.03 -4.01
CA PRO A 216 20.89 3.13 -4.41
C PRO A 216 22.23 3.54 -3.76
N GLY A 217 22.83 2.63 -2.98
CA GLY A 217 24.09 2.89 -2.27
C GLY A 217 23.97 3.88 -1.10
N GLY A 218 22.76 4.17 -0.62
CA GLY A 218 22.52 5.06 0.51
C GLY A 218 22.98 4.47 1.85
N LEU A 219 23.02 5.33 2.87
CA LEU A 219 23.44 4.96 4.23
C LEU A 219 22.55 3.86 4.80
N VAL A 220 23.17 2.86 5.41
CA VAL A 220 22.50 1.89 6.28
C VAL A 220 23.27 1.90 7.60
N ASP A 221 22.60 2.36 8.64
CA ASP A 221 23.10 2.41 10.02
C ASP A 221 22.02 1.83 10.92
N VAL A 222 21.95 0.50 10.94
CA VAL A 222 20.97 -0.28 11.70
C VAL A 222 21.74 -1.13 12.68
N GLU A 223 21.47 -0.91 13.96
CA GLU A 223 21.96 -1.73 15.05
C GLU A 223 20.96 -2.87 15.28
N ALA A 224 21.48 -4.08 15.41
CA ALA A 224 20.69 -5.26 15.69
C ALA A 224 21.33 -6.02 16.85
N LEU A 225 20.64 -6.05 18.00
CA LEU A 225 21.03 -6.87 19.13
C LEU A 225 20.30 -8.21 19.07
N PHE A 226 21.07 -9.29 19.15
CA PHE A 226 20.57 -10.66 19.13
C PHE A 226 20.93 -11.36 20.44
N GLU A 227 19.94 -11.66 21.26
CA GLU A 227 20.13 -12.42 22.49
C GLU A 227 19.49 -13.80 22.35
N GLY A 228 20.34 -14.83 22.28
CA GLY A 228 19.88 -16.22 22.09
C GLY A 228 19.29 -16.52 20.72
N ALA A 229 19.37 -15.60 19.76
CA ALA A 229 18.76 -15.76 18.44
C ALA A 229 19.64 -16.51 17.43
N GLN A 230 19.01 -17.44 16.70
CA GLN A 230 19.66 -18.15 15.59
C GLN A 230 19.54 -17.32 14.32
N ILE A 231 20.66 -16.70 13.90
CA ILE A 231 20.73 -15.78 12.75
C ILE A 231 20.28 -16.43 11.43
N ASP A 232 20.46 -17.75 11.28
CA ASP A 232 20.02 -18.51 10.10
C ASP A 232 18.51 -18.35 9.84
N PHE A 233 17.70 -18.14 10.89
CA PHE A 233 16.28 -17.88 10.76
C PHE A 233 15.97 -16.61 9.97
N LEU A 234 16.83 -15.59 10.08
CA LEU A 234 16.62 -14.29 9.43
C LEU A 234 17.12 -14.27 7.99
N SER A 235 17.92 -15.24 7.58
CA SER A 235 18.49 -15.31 6.22
C SER A 235 17.45 -15.21 5.08
N PRO A 236 16.20 -15.71 5.21
CA PRO A 236 15.15 -15.50 4.19
C PRO A 236 14.56 -14.08 4.20
N PHE A 237 14.84 -13.27 5.21
CA PHE A 237 14.34 -11.90 5.34
C PHE A 237 15.44 -10.84 5.14
N LEU A 238 16.72 -11.23 5.22
CA LEU A 238 17.85 -10.36 4.97
C LEU A 238 18.04 -10.10 3.46
N LEU A 239 18.11 -8.82 3.10
CA LEU A 239 18.42 -8.41 1.72
C LEU A 239 19.90 -8.68 1.40
N PRO A 240 20.26 -9.05 0.15
CA PRO A 240 21.65 -9.38 -0.22
C PRO A 240 22.67 -8.23 -0.13
N ARG A 241 22.25 -7.03 0.29
CA ARG A 241 23.05 -5.79 0.25
C ARG A 241 23.01 -4.99 1.56
N GLY A 242 22.88 -5.65 2.70
CA GLY A 242 23.10 -5.03 4.01
C GLY A 242 24.36 -5.60 4.66
N ASN A 243 25.31 -4.75 5.03
CA ASN A 243 26.33 -5.16 5.99
C ASN A 243 25.66 -5.15 7.37
N LEU A 244 25.45 -6.33 7.96
CA LEU A 244 25.19 -6.45 9.39
C LEU A 244 26.48 -6.09 10.12
N ARG A 245 26.42 -5.09 10.99
CA ARG A 245 27.48 -4.80 11.96
C ARG A 245 27.01 -5.20 13.34
#